data_AF-A0AAF0QGX5-F1
#
_entry.id   AF-A0AAF0QGX5-F1
#
_cell.length_a   1.000
_cell.length_b   1.000
_cell.length_c   1.000
_cell.angle_alpha   90.00
_cell.angle_beta   90.00
_cell.angle_gamma   90.00
#
_symmetry.space_group_name_H-M   'P 1'
#
loop_
_entity.id
_entity.type
_entity.pdbx_description
1 polymer ?
#
loop_
_entity_poly.entity_id
_entity_poly.type
_entity_poly.pdbx_seq_one_letter_code
_entity_poly.pdbx_strand_id
1 'polypeptide(L)'
;MEMIEKNYEPPTEWMDWEKSLYVDYDSNICELMGLLQAQLMDTRPSLVLGMVGLIALSVPTSTVVVLFHLLELAKGILANGLHIT
;
A
#
# COMPACT_ATOMS: atom_id res chain seq x y z
N MET A 1 -28.03 16.99 15.05
CA MET A 1 -27.13 17.68 14.11
C MET A 1 -27.95 17.91 12.86
N GLU A 2 -28.22 19.16 12.50
CA GLU A 2 -28.66 19.43 11.13
C GLU A 2 -27.46 19.18 10.24
N MET A 3 -27.52 18.10 9.48
CA MET A 3 -26.61 17.86 8.39
C MET A 3 -27.04 18.87 7.33
N ILE A 4 -26.26 19.94 7.17
CA ILE A 4 -26.47 20.87 6.06
C ILE A 4 -26.13 20.07 4.80
N GLU A 5 -27.16 19.44 4.22
CA GLU A 5 -27.16 18.96 2.84
C GLU A 5 -26.99 20.19 1.96
N LYS A 6 -25.75 20.69 1.88
CA LYS A 6 -25.38 21.58 0.79
C LYS A 6 -25.65 20.77 -0.46
N ASN A 7 -26.47 21.31 -1.36
CA ASN A 7 -26.66 20.79 -2.71
C ASN A 7 -25.28 20.47 -3.29
N TYR A 8 -24.87 19.20 -3.19
CA TYR A 8 -23.65 18.69 -3.76
C TYR A 8 -23.97 18.42 -5.23
N GLU A 9 -24.23 19.49 -5.98
CA GLU A 9 -24.25 19.39 -7.43
C GLU A 9 -22.80 19.17 -7.87
N PRO A 10 -22.51 18.13 -8.66
CA PRO A 10 -21.16 17.92 -9.15
C PRO A 10 -20.76 19.12 -10.02
N PRO A 11 -19.49 19.57 -9.97
CA PRO A 11 -19.02 20.72 -10.73
C PRO A 11 -19.44 20.64 -12.20
N THR A 12 -19.91 21.76 -12.76
CA THR A 12 -20.45 21.80 -14.12
C THR A 12 -19.41 21.35 -15.16
N GLU A 13 -18.14 21.60 -14.88
CA GLU A 13 -16.96 21.24 -15.68
C GLU A 13 -16.64 19.72 -15.73
N TRP A 14 -17.25 18.91 -14.87
CA TRP A 14 -17.04 17.47 -14.85
C TRP A 14 -17.68 16.78 -16.05
N MET A 15 -17.04 15.72 -16.53
CA MET A 15 -17.60 14.84 -17.55
C MET A 15 -18.79 14.07 -16.99
N ASP A 16 -19.73 13.68 -17.86
CA ASP A 16 -20.96 12.99 -17.45
C ASP A 16 -20.69 11.69 -16.68
N TRP A 17 -19.59 10.98 -16.97
CA TRP A 17 -19.20 9.79 -16.23
C TRP A 17 -18.71 10.10 -14.81
N GLU A 18 -18.00 11.22 -14.59
CA GLU A 18 -17.56 11.67 -13.25
C GLU A 18 -18.78 12.05 -12.41
N LYS A 19 -19.73 12.77 -13.02
CA LYS A 19 -21.02 13.11 -12.40
C LYS A 19 -21.82 11.86 -12.04
N SER A 20 -21.80 10.83 -12.89
CA SER A 20 -22.49 9.56 -12.61
C SER A 20 -21.91 8.80 -11.42
N LEU A 21 -20.60 8.86 -11.20
CA LEU A 21 -19.93 8.25 -10.05
C LEU A 21 -20.14 9.05 -8.76
N TYR A 22 -20.31 10.37 -8.88
CA TYR A 22 -20.43 11.28 -7.75
C TYR A 22 -21.69 11.05 -6.91
N VAL A 23 -22.80 10.69 -7.57
CA VAL A 23 -24.12 10.51 -6.93
C VAL A 23 -24.04 9.51 -5.76
N ASP A 24 -23.35 8.40 -5.97
CA ASP A 24 -23.26 7.33 -4.97
C ASP A 24 -21.92 7.32 -4.23
N TYR A 25 -21.02 8.28 -4.52
CA TYR A 25 -19.65 8.25 -4.03
C TYR A 25 -19.58 8.24 -2.50
N ASP A 26 -20.29 9.16 -1.85
CA ASP A 26 -20.24 9.29 -0.39
C ASP A 26 -20.80 8.05 0.32
N SER A 27 -21.93 7.54 -0.16
CA SER A 27 -22.54 6.31 0.36
C SER A 27 -21.61 5.10 0.17
N ASN A 28 -21.05 4.94 -1.03
CA ASN A 28 -20.14 3.83 -1.34
C ASN A 28 -18.86 3.88 -0.50
N ILE A 29 -18.28 5.07 -0.30
CA ILE A 29 -17.10 5.24 0.54
C ILE A 29 -17.42 4.97 2.01
N CYS A 30 -18.55 5.46 2.52
CA CYS A 30 -18.97 5.20 3.89
C CYS A 30 -19.25 3.71 4.14
N GLU A 31 -19.92 3.03 3.20
CA GLU A 31 -20.18 1.59 3.28
C GLU A 31 -18.87 0.79 3.24
N LEU A 32 -17.99 1.08 2.28
CA LEU A 32 -16.70 0.40 2.16
C LEU A 32 -15.85 0.62 3.42
N MET A 33 -15.84 1.85 3.95
CA MET A 33 -15.13 2.18 5.18
C MET A 33 -15.71 1.43 6.39
N GLY A 34 -17.04 1.34 6.48
CA GLY A 34 -17.74 0.59 7.53
C GLY A 34 -17.42 -0.90 7.49
N LEU A 35 -17.41 -1.49 6.28
CA LEU A 35 -17.01 -2.88 6.08
C LEU A 35 -15.55 -3.10 6.46
N LEU A 36 -14.64 -2.23 6.02
CA LEU A 36 -13.23 -2.30 6.36
C LEU A 36 -13.03 -2.20 7.87
N GLN A 37 -13.70 -1.26 8.53
CA GLN A 37 -13.64 -1.09 9.97
C GLN A 37 -14.16 -2.32 10.71
N ALA A 38 -15.30 -2.89 10.29
CA ALA A 38 -15.84 -4.10 10.87
C ALA A 38 -14.88 -5.29 10.73
N GLN A 39 -14.27 -5.44 9.55
CA GLN A 39 -13.25 -6.46 9.32
C GLN A 39 -12.05 -6.25 10.25
N LEU A 40 -11.50 -5.03 10.31
CA LEU A 40 -10.36 -4.72 11.18
C LEU A 40 -10.68 -4.92 12.67
N MET A 41 -11.90 -4.62 13.11
CA MET A 41 -12.32 -4.88 14.49
C MET A 41 -12.47 -6.37 14.81
N ASP A 42 -12.82 -7.20 13.82
CA ASP A 42 -12.89 -8.66 13.96
C ASP A 42 -11.52 -9.34 13.75
N THR A 43 -10.52 -8.62 13.24
CA THR A 43 -9.18 -9.21 13.07
C THR A 43 -8.59 -9.61 14.40
N ARG A 44 -8.24 -10.90 14.50
CA ARG A 44 -7.57 -11.45 15.68
C ARG A 44 -6.23 -10.73 15.89
N PRO A 45 -5.82 -10.45 17.14
CA PRO A 45 -4.55 -9.79 17.45
C PRO A 45 -3.31 -10.40 16.75
N SER A 46 -3.38 -11.69 16.40
CA SER A 46 -2.37 -12.40 15.62
C SER A 46 -2.15 -11.84 14.21
N LEU A 47 -3.18 -11.31 13.53
CA LEU A 47 -3.03 -10.73 12.19
C LEU A 47 -2.22 -9.43 12.26
N VAL A 48 -2.51 -8.58 13.24
CA VAL A 48 -1.76 -7.33 13.48
C VAL A 48 -0.29 -7.66 13.73
N LEU A 49 0.01 -8.62 14.60
CA LEU A 49 1.38 -9.08 14.85
C LEU A 49 2.05 -9.65 13.58
N GLY A 50 1.30 -10.38 12.75
CA GLY A 50 1.77 -10.88 11.46
C GLY A 50 2.15 -9.74 10.51
N MET A 51 1.30 -8.72 10.37
CA MET A 51 1.57 -7.55 9.53
C MET A 51 2.76 -6.75 10.03
N VAL A 52 2.86 -6.53 11.35
CA VAL A 52 4.03 -5.88 11.96
C VAL A 52 5.29 -6.69 11.68
N GLY A 53 5.24 -8.02 11.80
CA GLY A 53 6.35 -8.90 11.46
C GLY A 53 6.76 -8.80 9.99
N LEU A 54 5.80 -8.82 9.06
CA LEU A 54 6.06 -8.66 7.63
C LEU A 54 6.73 -7.32 7.32
N ILE A 55 6.23 -6.23 7.89
CA ILE A 55 6.81 -4.89 7.72
C ILE A 55 8.22 -4.85 8.31
N ALA A 56 8.40 -5.32 9.54
CA ALA A 56 9.69 -5.31 10.22
C ALA A 56 10.75 -6.18 9.51
N LEU A 57 10.35 -7.30 8.91
CA LEU A 57 11.26 -8.21 8.19
C LEU A 57 11.50 -7.81 6.73
N SER A 58 10.68 -6.94 6.14
CA SER A 58 10.82 -6.52 4.74
C SER A 58 12.19 -5.90 4.43
N VAL A 59 12.60 -4.92 5.24
CA VAL A 59 13.87 -4.19 5.06
C VAL A 59 15.08 -5.08 5.33
N PRO A 60 15.18 -5.83 6.46
CA PRO A 60 16.27 -6.77 6.68
C PRO A 60 16.39 -7.81 5.57
N THR A 61 15.27 -8.36 5.10
CA THR A 61 15.28 -9.37 4.03
C THR A 61 15.84 -8.78 2.73
N SER A 62 15.36 -7.62 2.31
CA SER A 62 15.88 -6.92 1.13
C SER A 62 17.37 -6.58 1.27
N THR A 63 17.78 -6.11 2.45
CA THR A 63 19.18 -5.78 2.74
C THR A 63 20.09 -6.99 2.61
N VAL A 64 19.69 -8.14 3.17
CA VAL A 64 20.44 -9.39 3.05
C VAL A 64 20.59 -9.81 1.60
N VAL A 65 19.51 -9.74 0.82
CA VAL A 65 19.54 -10.05 -0.62
C VAL A 65 20.53 -9.14 -1.36
N VAL A 66 20.48 -7.82 -1.15
CA VAL A 66 21.41 -6.87 -1.78
C VAL A 66 22.85 -7.17 -1.39
N LEU A 67 23.11 -7.43 -0.10
CA LEU A 67 24.45 -7.77 0.38
C LEU A 67 24.99 -9.04 -0.27
N PHE A 68 24.16 -10.08 -0.44
CA PHE A 68 24.57 -11.30 -1.15
C PHE A 68 25.01 -11.02 -2.59
N HIS A 69 24.23 -10.24 -3.33
CA HIS A 69 24.58 -9.86 -4.71
C HIS A 69 25.87 -9.03 -4.77
N LEU A 70 26.05 -8.08 -3.84
CA LEU A 70 27.28 -7.29 -3.76
C LEU A 70 28.52 -8.13 -3.45
N LEU A 71 28.40 -9.11 -2.56
CA LEU A 71 29.49 -10.04 -2.26
C LEU A 71 29.84 -10.92 -3.46
N GLU A 72 28.83 -11.40 -4.19
CA GLU A 72 29.05 -12.19 -5.40
C GLU A 72 29.74 -11.37 -6.50
N LEU A 73 29.30 -10.12 -6.71
CA LEU A 73 29.97 -9.18 -7.61
C LEU A 73 31.42 -8.92 -7.18
N ALA A 74 31.67 -8.66 -5.90
CA ALA A 74 33.01 -8.44 -5.37
C ALA A 74 33.92 -9.65 -5.58
N LYS A 75 33.41 -10.87 -5.35
CA LYS A 75 34.14 -12.12 -5.64
C LYS A 75 34.45 -12.26 -7.13
N GLY A 76 33.49 -11.98 -8.00
CA GLY A 76 33.68 -12.03 -9.45
C GLY A 76 34.73 -11.02 -9.94
N ILE A 77 34.69 -9.79 -9.42
CA ILE A 77 35.70 -8.76 -9.71
C ILE A 77 37.08 -9.18 -9.21
N LEU A 78 37.19 -9.73 -7.99
CA LEU A 78 38.47 -10.18 -7.46
C LEU A 78 39.05 -11.35 -8.25
N ALA A 79 38.23 -12.35 -8.58
CA ALA A 79 38.65 -13.53 -9.33
C ALA A 79 39.05 -13.18 -10.78
N ASN A 80 38.28 -12.33 -11.44
CA ASN A 80 38.52 -11.96 -12.84
C ASN A 80 39.56 -10.84 -12.96
N GLY A 81 39.60 -9.87 -12.03
CA GLY A 81 40.55 -8.76 -12.00
C GLY A 81 41.97 -9.21 -11.65
N LEU A 82 42.13 -10.24 -10.80
CA LEU A 82 43.43 -10.86 -10.53
C LEU A 82 43.97 -11.65 -11.74
N HIS A 83 43.10 -12.08 -12.66
CA HIS A 83 43.49 -12.83 -13.86
C HIS A 83 43.96 -11.91 -15.03
N ILE A 84 43.89 -10.58 -14.88
CA ILE A 84 44.30 -9.59 -15.90
C ILE A 84 45.56 -8.81 -15.52
N THR A 85 46.26 -9.21 -14.44
CA THR A 85 47.60 -8.70 -14.07
C THR A 85 48.61 -9.84 -14.16
#